data_AF-A0A915IFC5-F1
#
_entry.id   AF-A0A915IFC5-F1
#
_cell.length_a   1.000
_cell.length_b   1.000
_cell.length_c   1.000
_cell.angle_alpha   90.00
_cell.angle_beta   90.00
_cell.angle_gamma   90.00
#
_symmetry.space_group_name_H-M   'P 1'
#
loop_
_entity.id
_entity.type
_entity.pdbx_description
1 polymer ?
#
loop_
_entity_poly.entity_id
_entity_poly.type
_entity_poly.pdbx_seq_one_letter_code
_entity_poly.pdbx_strand_id
1 'polypeptide(L)'
;MYGLPLCQTENALNSLKNLAHVGKRYLKYSFSNAKEYQNLKFSSGAKSRKWSSIFMSKKPDRGIEFLIGWGFVENSPTAVAKFLVTRKGLSRQMIGEYLGNLQKSFNQQVLRFFAEEVDMKNFEIDVALRKFQAKFRLPGEAQKIERIVEVFANRYCQCNLDFTSKFKQKDTVFVLAFAIIMLNTDLHSPNVKASRRMKVEDFVKNLKGIDADSDIDTKLLTDIYHRVKQSEFRSDADHVTQVLRVEQCLVGKKPIHNSEIKKP
;
A
#
# COMPACT_ATOMS: atom_id res chain seq x y z
N MET A 1 1.92 23.71 15.94
CA MET A 1 1.42 24.67 14.94
C MET A 1 1.82 24.20 13.54
N TYR A 2 1.28 23.05 13.09
CA TYR A 2 1.42 22.55 11.72
C TYR A 2 0.13 21.80 11.35
N GLY A 3 -0.96 22.56 11.21
CA GLY A 3 -2.15 22.11 10.50
C GLY A 3 -2.09 22.75 9.12
N LEU A 4 -1.86 21.96 8.08
CA LEU A 4 -2.01 22.43 6.70
C LEU A 4 -3.52 22.58 6.40
N PRO A 5 -3.95 23.63 5.66
CA PRO A 5 -5.37 23.93 5.49
C PRO A 5 -6.04 22.93 4.54
N LEU A 6 -7.17 22.38 4.96
CA LEU A 6 -8.08 21.47 4.25
C LEU A 6 -8.61 21.97 2.89
N CYS A 7 -8.19 23.14 2.40
CA CYS A 7 -8.76 23.84 1.25
C CYS A 7 -7.94 23.67 -0.06
N GLN A 8 -6.68 23.23 0.01
CA GLN A 8 -5.83 23.08 -1.19
C GLN A 8 -5.82 21.64 -1.75
N THR A 9 -6.19 20.64 -0.94
CA THR A 9 -6.38 19.25 -1.36
C THR A 9 -7.58 19.07 -2.28
N GLU A 10 -8.58 19.96 -2.24
CA GLU A 10 -9.76 19.89 -3.09
C GLU A 10 -9.46 20.12 -4.57
N ASN A 11 -8.49 20.96 -4.93
CA ASN A 11 -8.15 21.23 -6.33
C ASN A 11 -7.35 20.07 -6.96
N ALA A 12 -6.42 19.47 -6.22
CA ALA A 12 -5.73 18.25 -6.64
C ALA A 12 -6.71 17.06 -6.75
N LEU A 13 -7.64 16.93 -5.78
CA LEU A 13 -8.73 15.95 -5.84
C LEU A 13 -9.70 16.25 -6.99
N ASN A 14 -9.94 17.51 -7.37
CA ASN A 14 -10.78 17.89 -8.52
C ASN A 14 -10.11 17.55 -9.86
N SER A 15 -8.79 17.73 -10.00
CA SER A 15 -8.03 17.21 -11.15
C SER A 15 -8.03 15.68 -11.19
N LEU A 16 -7.99 15.02 -10.02
CA LEU A 16 -8.23 13.58 -9.87
C LEU A 16 -9.71 13.19 -10.08
N LYS A 17 -10.68 14.11 -9.97
CA LYS A 17 -12.11 13.88 -10.31
C LYS A 17 -12.31 13.81 -11.83
N ASN A 18 -11.47 14.46 -12.64
CA ASN A 18 -11.44 14.22 -14.09
C ASN A 18 -10.87 12.82 -14.41
N LEU A 19 -9.90 12.33 -13.62
CA LEU A 19 -9.52 10.91 -13.57
C LEU A 19 -10.64 10.00 -12.98
N ALA A 20 -11.65 10.56 -12.28
CA ALA A 20 -12.71 9.80 -11.60
C ALA A 20 -13.85 9.26 -12.49
N HIS A 21 -13.87 9.54 -13.79
CA HIS A 21 -14.64 8.68 -14.71
C HIS A 21 -14.05 7.26 -14.79
N VAL A 22 -12.73 7.13 -14.57
CA VAL A 22 -12.03 5.85 -14.35
C VAL A 22 -11.99 5.50 -12.84
N GLY A 23 -11.84 6.48 -11.96
CA GLY A 23 -11.82 6.33 -10.48
C GLY A 23 -13.14 5.87 -9.83
N LYS A 24 -14.30 6.06 -10.47
CA LYS A 24 -15.56 5.38 -10.05
C LYS A 24 -15.44 3.86 -10.11
N ARG A 25 -14.48 3.31 -10.89
CA ARG A 25 -14.10 1.90 -10.80
C ARG A 25 -13.17 1.62 -9.62
N TYR A 26 -12.23 2.49 -9.28
CA TYR A 26 -11.33 2.24 -8.15
C TYR A 26 -12.08 2.11 -6.81
N LEU A 27 -13.07 2.98 -6.57
CA LEU A 27 -13.98 2.87 -5.41
C LEU A 27 -15.02 1.74 -5.50
N LYS A 28 -15.10 0.98 -6.60
CA LYS A 28 -16.04 -0.13 -6.76
C LYS A 28 -15.34 -1.48 -6.88
N TYR A 29 -14.13 -1.53 -7.45
CA TYR A 29 -13.36 -2.75 -7.71
C TYR A 29 -12.39 -3.11 -6.57
N SER A 30 -11.90 -2.15 -5.78
CA SER A 30 -11.20 -2.46 -4.51
C SER A 30 -12.16 -2.95 -3.41
N PHE A 31 -13.47 -2.85 -3.62
CA PHE A 31 -14.51 -3.16 -2.64
C PHE A 31 -15.11 -4.57 -2.79
N SER A 32 -14.75 -5.34 -3.81
CA SER A 32 -15.41 -6.64 -4.07
C SER A 32 -14.77 -7.86 -3.40
N ASN A 33 -13.57 -7.77 -2.81
CA ASN A 33 -12.88 -8.93 -2.22
C ASN A 33 -12.65 -8.85 -0.70
N ALA A 34 -13.53 -8.17 0.05
CA ALA A 34 -13.44 -8.04 1.52
C ALA A 34 -14.59 -8.70 2.29
N LYS A 35 -15.21 -9.76 1.75
CA LYS A 35 -16.23 -10.54 2.47
C LYS A 35 -15.96 -12.03 2.42
N GLU A 36 -15.12 -12.50 3.32
CA GLU A 36 -15.31 -13.73 4.09
C GLU A 36 -14.24 -13.79 5.19
N TYR A 37 -14.36 -14.73 6.14
CA TYR A 37 -13.61 -14.82 7.41
C TYR A 37 -14.19 -14.05 8.61
N GLN A 38 -15.47 -14.26 8.87
CA GLN A 38 -16.00 -14.18 10.22
C GLN A 38 -16.09 -15.58 10.84
N ASN A 39 -15.83 -15.60 12.16
CA ASN A 39 -16.01 -16.70 13.11
C ASN A 39 -14.92 -17.77 13.13
N LEU A 40 -14.12 -17.74 14.19
CA LEU A 40 -13.56 -18.91 14.90
C LEU A 40 -13.07 -18.41 16.28
N LYS A 41 -13.66 -18.95 17.36
CA LYS A 41 -13.18 -18.76 18.74
C LYS A 41 -12.12 -19.83 19.01
N PHE A 42 -11.04 -19.49 19.71
CA PHE A 42 -10.07 -20.50 20.18
C PHE A 42 -9.65 -20.32 21.64
N SER A 43 -9.57 -21.49 22.28
CA SER A 43 -9.19 -21.77 23.66
C SER A 43 -7.67 -21.84 23.84
N SER A 44 -7.25 -21.74 25.10
CA SER A 44 -5.89 -21.66 25.60
C SER A 44 -5.08 -22.96 25.47
N GLY A 45 -3.85 -22.84 24.98
CA GLY A 45 -2.77 -23.79 25.27
C GLY A 45 -1.91 -24.18 24.06
N ALA A 46 -0.68 -23.67 24.00
CA ALA A 46 0.53 -24.31 23.45
C ALA A 46 1.57 -23.22 23.10
N LYS A 47 2.50 -23.02 24.05
CA LYS A 47 3.68 -22.16 23.93
C LYS A 47 4.61 -22.76 22.87
N SER A 48 5.25 -21.91 22.06
CA SER A 48 6.21 -22.23 20.97
C SER A 48 5.71 -22.33 19.51
N ARG A 49 4.39 -22.50 19.24
CA ARG A 49 3.80 -22.32 17.88
C ARG A 49 3.11 -20.95 17.68
N LYS A 50 3.17 -20.11 18.71
CA LYS A 50 2.31 -18.93 18.91
C LYS A 50 2.74 -17.67 18.15
N TRP A 51 4.02 -17.58 17.74
CA TRP A 51 4.55 -16.39 17.05
C TRP A 51 3.91 -16.18 15.68
N SER A 52 3.84 -17.24 14.87
CA SER A 52 3.23 -17.16 13.53
C SER A 52 1.74 -16.86 13.62
N SER A 53 1.03 -17.42 14.61
CA SER A 53 -0.41 -17.18 14.81
C SER A 53 -0.74 -15.77 15.31
N ILE A 54 0.11 -15.14 16.15
CA ILE A 54 -0.05 -13.72 16.54
C ILE A 54 0.21 -12.80 15.34
N PHE A 55 1.14 -13.15 14.45
CA PHE A 55 1.39 -12.41 13.21
C PHE A 55 0.30 -12.62 12.15
N MET A 56 -0.46 -13.71 12.24
CA MET A 56 -1.70 -13.97 11.49
C MET A 56 -2.93 -13.29 12.13
N SER A 57 -2.76 -12.53 13.21
CA SER A 57 -3.89 -11.94 13.93
C SER A 57 -4.42 -10.72 13.20
N LYS A 58 -5.75 -10.64 13.08
CA LYS A 58 -6.54 -9.51 12.56
C LYS A 58 -6.24 -8.14 13.20
N LYS A 59 -5.32 -8.06 14.18
CA LYS A 59 -5.03 -6.87 15.00
C LYS A 59 -3.51 -6.66 15.08
N PRO A 60 -2.91 -5.98 14.10
CA PRO A 60 -1.46 -5.86 14.04
C PRO A 60 -0.89 -5.07 15.23
N ASP A 61 -1.67 -4.12 15.77
CA ASP A 61 -1.35 -3.38 16.99
C ASP A 61 -0.99 -4.27 18.17
N ARG A 62 -1.79 -5.30 18.44
CA ARG A 62 -1.55 -6.22 19.55
C ARG A 62 -0.30 -7.06 19.34
N GLY A 63 0.01 -7.37 18.08
CA GLY A 63 1.24 -8.08 17.73
C GLY A 63 2.48 -7.25 18.08
N ILE A 64 2.49 -5.97 17.72
CA ILE A 64 3.58 -5.05 18.04
C ILE A 64 3.68 -4.80 19.55
N GLU A 65 2.56 -4.54 20.23
CA GLU A 65 2.50 -4.38 21.70
C GLU A 65 3.07 -5.60 22.43
N PHE A 66 2.76 -6.82 21.94
CA PHE A 66 3.31 -8.05 22.50
C PHE A 66 4.82 -8.16 22.27
N LEU A 67 5.32 -7.85 21.07
CA LEU A 67 6.75 -7.89 20.78
C LEU A 67 7.54 -6.90 21.65
N ILE A 68 6.95 -5.74 21.91
CA ILE A 68 7.51 -4.73 22.81
C ILE A 68 7.52 -5.24 24.26
N GLY A 69 6.40 -5.78 24.75
CA GLY A 69 6.29 -6.27 26.12
C GLY A 69 7.24 -7.41 26.48
N TRP A 70 7.70 -8.17 25.47
CA TRP A 70 8.68 -9.25 25.63
C TRP A 70 10.13 -8.81 25.34
N GLY A 71 10.36 -7.54 25.03
CA GLY A 71 11.70 -6.99 24.76
C GLY A 71 12.29 -7.38 23.40
N PHE A 72 11.50 -7.90 22.46
CA PHE A 72 11.98 -8.24 21.12
C PHE A 72 12.14 -7.01 20.21
N VAL A 73 11.36 -5.97 20.47
CA VAL A 73 11.39 -4.69 19.76
C VAL A 73 11.33 -3.58 20.80
N GLU A 74 12.18 -2.57 20.67
CA GLU A 74 12.13 -1.40 21.52
C GLU A 74 10.82 -0.63 21.31
N ASN A 75 10.27 -0.03 22.37
CA ASN A 75 9.05 0.77 22.30
C ASN A 75 9.30 2.16 21.68
N SER A 76 9.83 2.20 20.46
CA SER A 76 10.07 3.43 19.71
C SER A 76 9.58 3.31 18.27
N PRO A 77 9.03 4.38 17.67
CA PRO A 77 8.55 4.33 16.29
C PRO A 77 9.63 3.91 15.29
N THR A 78 10.86 4.37 15.49
CA THR A 78 12.03 4.04 14.65
C THR A 78 12.37 2.56 14.73
N ALA A 79 12.43 1.97 15.94
CA ALA A 79 12.73 0.55 16.10
C ALA A 79 11.64 -0.34 15.48
N VAL A 80 10.37 0.04 15.65
CA VAL A 80 9.24 -0.67 15.02
C VAL A 80 9.30 -0.55 13.50
N ALA A 81 9.56 0.64 12.95
CA ALA A 81 9.72 0.85 11.51
C ALA A 81 10.82 -0.04 10.91
N LYS A 82 12.01 -0.02 11.51
CA LYS A 82 13.14 -0.87 11.09
C LYS A 82 12.80 -2.35 11.19
N PHE A 83 12.10 -2.77 12.25
CA PHE A 83 11.62 -4.14 12.38
C PHE A 83 10.68 -4.54 11.23
N LEU A 84 9.70 -3.69 10.90
CA LEU A 84 8.72 -3.96 9.84
C LEU A 84 9.36 -4.03 8.44
N VAL A 85 10.38 -3.22 8.16
CA VAL A 85 11.09 -3.24 6.87
C VAL A 85 12.01 -4.46 6.73
N THR A 86 12.74 -4.81 7.79
CA THR A 86 13.85 -5.79 7.71
C THR A 86 13.44 -7.23 7.98
N ARG A 87 12.42 -7.47 8.81
CA ARG A 87 12.09 -8.82 9.25
C ARG A 87 11.29 -9.59 8.20
N LYS A 88 11.75 -10.81 7.92
CA LYS A 88 11.04 -11.79 7.09
C LYS A 88 9.94 -12.46 7.89
N GLY A 89 8.97 -13.06 7.20
CA GLY A 89 7.88 -13.79 7.83
C GLY A 89 6.76 -12.91 8.39
N LEU A 90 6.79 -11.61 8.15
CA LEU A 90 5.68 -10.71 8.47
C LEU A 90 4.66 -10.68 7.33
N SER A 91 3.36 -10.64 7.64
CA SER A 91 2.31 -10.51 6.62
C SER A 91 2.31 -9.10 6.06
N ARG A 92 2.51 -8.97 4.74
CA ARG A 92 2.55 -7.69 4.04
C ARG A 92 1.22 -6.94 4.14
N GLN A 93 0.12 -7.67 4.18
CA GLN A 93 -1.21 -7.11 4.43
C GLN A 93 -1.30 -6.49 5.82
N MET A 94 -0.85 -7.21 6.85
CA MET A 94 -0.91 -6.71 8.22
C MET A 94 0.02 -5.51 8.46
N ILE A 95 1.17 -5.46 7.77
CA ILE A 95 2.03 -4.27 7.77
C ILE A 95 1.27 -3.08 7.18
N GLY A 96 0.61 -3.24 6.03
CA GLY A 96 -0.20 -2.19 5.41
C GLY A 96 -1.29 -1.68 6.35
N GLU A 97 -2.03 -2.59 6.98
CA GLU A 97 -3.08 -2.24 7.95
C GLU A 97 -2.53 -1.49 9.17
N TYR A 98 -1.36 -1.89 9.68
CA TYR A 98 -0.72 -1.22 10.81
C TYR A 98 -0.26 0.20 10.46
N LEU A 99 0.41 0.36 9.32
CA LEU A 99 0.93 1.64 8.84
C LEU A 99 -0.20 2.60 8.43
N GLY A 100 -1.29 2.06 7.89
CA GLY A 100 -2.49 2.82 7.53
C GLY A 100 -3.39 3.15 8.72
N ASN A 101 -3.04 2.82 9.96
CA ASN A 101 -3.88 3.11 11.12
C ASN A 101 -3.89 4.61 11.44
N LEU A 102 -4.97 5.29 11.02
CA LEU A 102 -5.14 6.73 11.20
C LEU A 102 -5.48 7.13 12.65
N GLN A 103 -5.94 6.19 13.47
CA GLN A 103 -6.45 6.49 14.82
C GLN A 103 -5.34 6.66 15.86
N LYS A 104 -4.13 6.14 15.60
CA LYS A 104 -3.02 6.12 16.56
C LYS A 104 -1.84 6.96 16.05
N SER A 105 -1.47 7.99 16.81
CA SER A 105 -0.29 8.83 16.53
C SER A 105 1.00 8.00 16.43
N PHE A 106 1.16 6.96 17.25
CA PHE A 106 2.32 6.07 17.20
C PHE A 106 2.47 5.39 15.83
N ASN A 107 1.39 4.82 15.29
CA ASN A 107 1.39 4.17 13.97
C ASN A 107 1.73 5.17 12.85
N GLN A 108 1.20 6.39 12.93
CA GLN A 108 1.53 7.43 11.96
C GLN A 108 3.01 7.84 12.01
N GLN A 109 3.61 7.87 13.20
CA GLN A 109 5.05 8.09 13.34
C GLN A 109 5.86 6.90 12.79
N VAL A 110 5.43 5.68 13.07
CA VAL A 110 6.05 4.47 12.49
C VAL A 110 6.02 4.54 10.96
N LEU A 111 4.91 4.95 10.34
CA LEU A 111 4.83 5.12 8.88
C LEU A 111 5.85 6.13 8.34
N ARG A 112 6.10 7.23 9.05
CA ARG A 112 7.13 8.22 8.66
C ARG A 112 8.52 7.58 8.69
N PHE A 113 8.91 6.98 9.82
CA PHE A 113 10.21 6.29 9.92
C PHE A 113 10.31 5.09 8.98
N PHE A 114 9.21 4.42 8.67
CA PHE A 114 9.18 3.32 7.71
C PHE A 114 9.54 3.80 6.30
N ALA A 115 9.06 4.99 5.89
CA ALA A 115 9.48 5.60 4.64
C ALA A 115 10.95 6.04 4.66
N GLU A 116 11.46 6.46 5.82
CA GLU A 116 12.88 6.81 5.98
C GLU A 116 13.82 5.62 5.78
N GLU A 117 13.42 4.43 6.25
CA GLU A 117 14.15 3.17 6.11
C GLU A 117 14.19 2.60 4.67
N VAL A 118 13.34 3.11 3.77
CA VAL A 118 13.35 2.71 2.36
C VAL A 118 14.23 3.66 1.55
N ASP A 119 15.26 3.11 0.90
CA ASP A 119 16.12 3.89 0.02
C ASP A 119 15.39 4.28 -1.29
N MET A 120 15.17 5.59 -1.43
CA MET A 120 14.51 6.24 -2.57
C MET A 120 15.42 7.24 -3.28
N LYS A 121 16.67 7.38 -2.85
CA LYS A 121 17.57 8.41 -3.38
C LYS A 121 18.01 8.05 -4.80
N ASN A 122 17.99 9.03 -5.69
CA ASN A 122 18.41 8.89 -7.10
C ASN A 122 17.61 7.84 -7.88
N PHE A 123 16.40 7.51 -7.44
CA PHE A 123 15.47 6.65 -8.18
C PHE A 123 14.36 7.49 -8.78
N GLU A 124 13.88 7.10 -9.96
CA GLU A 124 12.65 7.65 -10.53
C GLU A 124 11.46 7.33 -9.62
N ILE A 125 10.44 8.19 -9.65
CA ILE A 125 9.30 8.13 -8.73
C ILE A 125 8.58 6.78 -8.76
N ASP A 126 8.40 6.17 -9.94
CA ASP A 126 7.77 4.87 -10.09
C ASP A 126 8.64 3.74 -9.52
N VAL A 127 9.96 3.87 -9.63
CA VAL A 127 10.92 2.90 -9.10
C VAL A 127 10.99 2.99 -7.57
N ALA A 128 11.06 4.21 -7.03
CA ALA A 128 10.99 4.45 -5.58
C ALA A 128 9.66 3.96 -5.00
N LEU A 129 8.54 4.26 -5.66
CA LEU A 129 7.21 3.83 -5.23
C LEU A 129 7.07 2.32 -5.26
N ARG A 130 7.61 1.65 -6.28
CA ARG A 130 7.68 0.19 -6.34
C ARG A 130 8.47 -0.39 -5.18
N LYS A 131 9.64 0.17 -4.84
CA LYS A 131 10.46 -0.27 -3.70
C LYS A 131 9.73 -0.09 -2.37
N PHE A 132 9.01 1.02 -2.22
CA PHE A 132 8.20 1.31 -1.04
C PHE A 132 7.03 0.33 -0.90
N GLN A 133 6.22 0.19 -1.96
CA GLN A 133 5.08 -0.72 -1.99
C GLN A 133 5.52 -2.20 -1.93
N ALA A 134 6.74 -2.55 -2.32
CA ALA A 134 7.23 -3.93 -2.16
C ALA A 134 7.19 -4.40 -0.69
N LYS A 135 7.30 -3.49 0.28
CA LYS A 135 7.42 -3.85 1.71
C LYS A 135 6.09 -4.13 2.42
N PHE A 136 4.95 -3.82 1.80
CA PHE A 136 3.62 -4.03 2.38
C PHE A 136 2.55 -4.19 1.28
N ARG A 137 1.32 -4.55 1.61
CA ARG A 137 0.18 -4.45 0.69
C ARG A 137 -0.62 -3.20 1.04
N LEU A 138 -0.96 -2.38 0.05
CA LEU A 138 -1.79 -1.19 0.28
C LEU A 138 -3.13 -1.60 0.91
N PRO A 139 -3.61 -0.89 1.94
CA PRO A 139 -4.94 -1.10 2.50
C PRO A 139 -6.05 -0.85 1.47
N GLY A 140 -7.25 -1.37 1.73
CA GLY A 140 -8.40 -1.17 0.84
C GLY A 140 -9.07 0.20 1.01
N GLU A 141 -8.98 0.82 2.19
CA GLU A 141 -9.67 2.07 2.50
C GLU A 141 -8.92 3.28 1.93
N ALA A 142 -9.64 4.12 1.17
CA ALA A 142 -9.08 5.26 0.45
C ALA A 142 -8.27 6.22 1.36
N GLN A 143 -8.79 6.54 2.54
CA GLN A 143 -8.12 7.45 3.49
C GLN A 143 -6.77 6.88 4.00
N LYS A 144 -6.65 5.55 4.12
CA LYS A 144 -5.38 4.93 4.52
C LYS A 144 -4.36 5.00 3.39
N ILE A 145 -4.80 4.74 2.16
CA ILE A 145 -3.95 4.85 0.96
C ILE A 145 -3.45 6.29 0.83
N GLU A 146 -4.35 7.27 0.94
CA GLU A 146 -4.02 8.70 0.89
C GLU A 146 -2.90 9.05 1.86
N ARG A 147 -3.03 8.67 3.13
CA ARG A 147 -1.99 8.91 4.13
C ARG A 147 -0.66 8.25 3.80
N ILE A 148 -0.69 7.02 3.30
CA ILE A 148 0.54 6.29 2.93
C ILE A 148 1.24 6.98 1.75
N VAL A 149 0.48 7.38 0.73
CA VAL A 149 1.02 8.06 -0.46
C VAL A 149 1.53 9.46 -0.11
N GLU A 150 0.86 10.18 0.79
CA GLU A 150 1.34 11.46 1.32
C GLU A 150 2.70 11.33 2.00
N VAL A 151 2.89 10.32 2.87
CA VAL A 151 4.18 10.08 3.52
C VAL A 151 5.25 9.68 2.51
N PHE A 152 4.90 8.83 1.53
CA PHE A 152 5.80 8.48 0.43
C PHE A 152 6.25 9.73 -0.34
N ALA A 153 5.31 10.56 -0.78
CA ALA A 153 5.60 11.75 -1.59
C ALA A 153 6.53 12.72 -0.84
N ASN A 154 6.22 12.99 0.44
CA ASN A 154 7.05 13.83 1.30
C ASN A 154 8.49 13.29 1.40
N ARG A 155 8.64 11.98 1.64
CA ARG A 155 9.96 11.36 1.72
C ARG A 155 10.70 11.39 0.38
N TYR A 156 10.00 11.12 -0.72
CA TYR A 156 10.58 11.15 -2.06
C TYR A 156 11.13 12.54 -2.42
N CYS A 157 10.39 13.61 -2.09
CA CYS A 157 10.86 14.99 -2.26
C CYS A 157 12.13 15.28 -1.48
N GLN A 158 12.22 14.84 -0.23
CA GLN A 158 13.43 15.02 0.60
C GLN A 158 14.65 14.30 0.02
N CYS A 159 14.45 13.12 -0.57
CA CYS A 159 15.52 12.32 -1.14
C CYS A 159 15.98 12.78 -2.53
N ASN A 160 15.12 13.47 -3.30
CA ASN A 160 15.30 13.73 -4.73
C ASN A 160 15.06 15.21 -5.08
N LEU A 161 15.72 16.11 -4.34
CA LEU A 161 15.53 17.56 -4.46
C LEU A 161 15.75 18.07 -5.89
N ASP A 162 16.76 17.58 -6.61
CA ASP A 162 17.08 18.00 -7.99
C ASP A 162 15.95 17.73 -8.99
N PHE A 163 15.20 16.65 -8.75
CA PHE A 163 14.03 16.32 -9.55
C PHE A 163 12.82 17.14 -9.11
N THR A 164 12.57 17.22 -7.80
CA THR A 164 11.35 17.84 -7.27
C THR A 164 11.35 19.36 -7.26
N SER A 165 12.52 20.00 -7.26
CA SER A 165 12.66 21.46 -7.30
C SER A 165 12.20 22.06 -8.64
N LYS A 166 12.03 21.22 -9.67
CA LYS A 166 11.51 21.61 -10.99
C LYS A 166 9.99 21.82 -10.98
N PHE A 167 9.27 21.26 -10.00
CA PHE A 167 7.83 21.40 -9.90
C PHE A 167 7.45 22.72 -9.22
N LYS A 168 6.38 23.35 -9.72
CA LYS A 168 5.83 24.58 -9.17
C LYS A 168 4.99 24.33 -7.92
N GLN A 169 4.30 23.19 -7.85
CA GLN A 169 3.48 22.81 -6.71
C GLN A 169 4.12 21.71 -5.86
N LYS A 170 3.93 21.82 -4.54
CA LYS A 170 4.40 20.82 -3.57
C LYS A 170 3.65 19.49 -3.70
N ASP A 171 2.42 19.53 -4.20
CA ASP A 171 1.53 18.37 -4.28
C ASP A 171 1.70 17.57 -5.58
N THR A 172 2.49 18.06 -6.55
CA THR A 172 2.69 17.41 -7.86
C THR A 172 3.20 15.98 -7.72
N VAL A 173 4.14 15.75 -6.79
CA VAL A 173 4.69 14.41 -6.52
C VAL A 173 3.63 13.47 -5.94
N PHE A 174 2.77 13.97 -5.06
CA PHE A 174 1.67 13.21 -4.48
C PHE A 174 0.64 12.80 -5.54
N VAL A 175 0.22 13.74 -6.40
CA VAL A 175 -0.71 13.47 -7.50
C VAL A 175 -0.11 12.47 -8.50
N LEU A 176 1.17 12.64 -8.85
CA LEU A 176 1.88 11.73 -9.76
C LEU A 176 1.99 10.31 -9.17
N ALA A 177 2.32 10.18 -7.88
CA ALA A 177 2.36 8.88 -7.22
C ALA A 177 0.99 8.18 -7.24
N PHE A 178 -0.09 8.91 -7.01
CA PHE A 178 -1.46 8.39 -7.14
C PHE A 178 -1.77 7.94 -8.57
N ALA A 179 -1.38 8.73 -9.56
CA ALA A 179 -1.57 8.39 -10.97
C ALA A 179 -0.85 7.08 -11.35
N ILE A 180 0.36 6.87 -10.82
CA ILE A 180 1.13 5.64 -11.04
C ILE A 180 0.44 4.42 -10.44
N ILE A 181 -0.10 4.53 -9.21
CA ILE A 181 -0.86 3.45 -8.56
C ILE A 181 -2.13 3.10 -9.37
N MET A 182 -2.84 4.12 -9.84
CA MET A 182 -4.02 3.94 -10.69
C MET A 182 -3.66 3.29 -12.01
N LEU A 183 -2.56 3.73 -12.64
CA LEU A 183 -2.05 3.14 -13.87
C LEU A 183 -1.70 1.66 -13.69
N ASN A 184 -0.96 1.31 -12.63
CA ASN A 184 -0.62 -0.08 -12.34
C ASN A 184 -1.88 -0.94 -12.21
N THR A 185 -2.88 -0.46 -11.48
CA THR A 185 -4.15 -1.18 -11.31
C THR A 185 -4.88 -1.36 -12.63
N ASP A 186 -4.95 -0.32 -13.45
CA ASP A 186 -5.61 -0.38 -14.75
C ASP A 186 -4.91 -1.34 -15.73
N LEU A 187 -3.57 -1.30 -15.77
CA LEU A 187 -2.77 -2.11 -16.68
C LEU A 187 -2.70 -3.59 -16.29
N HIS A 188 -2.76 -3.93 -15.00
CA HIS A 188 -2.48 -5.29 -14.53
C HIS A 188 -3.68 -6.00 -13.90
N SER A 189 -4.74 -5.28 -13.52
CA SER A 189 -5.93 -5.92 -12.95
C SER A 189 -6.63 -6.84 -13.97
N PRO A 190 -6.95 -8.09 -13.60
CA PRO A 190 -7.70 -9.00 -14.48
C PRO A 190 -9.13 -8.52 -14.76
N ASN A 191 -9.65 -7.62 -13.91
CA ASN A 191 -10.99 -7.05 -14.04
C ASN A 191 -11.09 -5.97 -15.14
N VAL A 192 -9.94 -5.48 -15.64
CA VAL A 192 -9.90 -4.48 -16.71
C VAL A 192 -9.62 -5.19 -18.05
N LYS A 193 -10.63 -5.18 -18.92
CA LYS A 193 -10.53 -5.67 -20.30
C LYS A 193 -9.36 -4.99 -21.01
N ALA A 194 -8.51 -5.76 -21.71
CA ALA A 194 -7.33 -5.26 -22.40
C ALA A 194 -7.63 -4.08 -23.35
N SER A 195 -8.76 -4.12 -24.07
CA SER A 195 -9.19 -3.05 -24.97
C SER A 195 -9.58 -1.73 -24.27
N ARG A 196 -9.77 -1.75 -22.95
CA ARG A 196 -10.15 -0.59 -22.14
C ARG A 196 -9.02 -0.09 -21.25
N ARG A 197 -7.84 -0.70 -21.33
CA ARG A 197 -6.66 -0.26 -20.58
C ARG A 197 -6.18 1.08 -21.14
N MET A 198 -5.79 1.96 -20.24
CA MET A 198 -5.23 3.28 -20.50
C MET A 198 -4.03 3.15 -21.42
N LYS A 199 -4.05 3.87 -22.53
CA LYS A 199 -2.90 3.98 -23.42
C LYS A 199 -1.92 5.03 -22.87
N VAL A 200 -0.71 5.07 -23.43
CA VAL A 200 0.30 6.04 -22.98
C VAL A 200 -0.18 7.47 -23.24
N GLU A 201 -0.88 7.71 -24.36
CA GLU A 201 -1.44 9.00 -24.71
C GLU A 201 -2.52 9.43 -23.71
N ASP A 202 -3.33 8.47 -23.25
CA ASP A 202 -4.35 8.72 -22.22
C ASP A 202 -3.69 9.09 -20.89
N PHE A 203 -2.64 8.38 -20.49
CA PHE A 203 -1.91 8.66 -19.25
C PHE A 203 -1.28 10.07 -19.27
N VAL A 204 -0.60 10.43 -20.35
CA VAL A 204 -0.02 11.77 -20.53
C VAL A 204 -1.13 12.84 -20.52
N LYS A 205 -2.21 12.62 -21.27
CA LYS A 205 -3.34 13.56 -21.34
C LYS A 205 -3.99 13.78 -19.98
N ASN A 206 -4.15 12.72 -19.19
CA ASN A 206 -4.76 12.78 -17.86
C ASN A 206 -3.93 13.56 -16.83
N LEU A 207 -2.63 13.78 -17.11
CA LEU A 207 -1.71 14.52 -16.24
C LEU A 207 -1.35 15.90 -16.78
N LYS A 208 -2.08 16.40 -17.79
CA LYS A 208 -1.91 17.77 -18.26
C LYS A 208 -2.32 18.78 -17.19
N GLY A 209 -1.52 19.83 -17.04
CA GLY A 209 -1.78 20.96 -16.15
C GLY A 209 -1.72 20.66 -14.65
N ILE A 210 -1.25 19.47 -14.22
CA ILE A 210 -1.29 19.11 -12.80
C ILE A 210 -0.28 19.87 -11.92
N ASP A 211 0.69 20.56 -12.52
CA ASP A 211 1.71 21.33 -11.82
C ASP A 211 1.45 22.85 -11.95
N ALA A 212 0.39 23.36 -11.30
CA ALA A 212 -0.07 24.75 -11.44
C ALA A 212 -0.27 25.15 -12.92
N ASP A 213 -1.16 24.44 -13.61
CA ASP A 213 -1.48 24.62 -15.04
C ASP A 213 -0.29 24.39 -15.98
N SER A 214 0.83 23.88 -15.46
CA SER A 214 2.00 23.47 -16.24
C SER A 214 2.02 21.95 -16.40
N ASP A 215 2.62 21.50 -17.49
CA ASP A 215 2.74 20.10 -17.82
C ASP A 215 4.04 19.51 -17.26
N ILE A 216 3.93 18.29 -16.73
CA ILE A 216 5.11 17.45 -16.45
C ILE A 216 5.73 17.03 -17.79
N ASP A 217 7.06 16.89 -17.84
CA ASP A 217 7.78 16.40 -19.02
C ASP A 217 7.12 15.12 -19.59
N THR A 218 6.69 15.21 -20.84
CA THR A 218 6.02 14.11 -21.54
C THR A 218 6.91 12.89 -21.63
N LYS A 219 8.22 13.06 -21.82
CA LYS A 219 9.16 11.94 -21.90
C LYS A 219 9.18 11.17 -20.59
N LEU A 220 9.25 11.87 -19.46
CA LEU A 220 9.18 11.27 -18.13
C LEU A 220 7.89 10.46 -17.93
N LEU A 221 6.73 11.02 -18.30
CA LEU A 221 5.44 10.33 -18.17
C LEU A 221 5.36 9.08 -19.04
N THR A 222 5.85 9.16 -20.28
CA THR A 222 5.96 8.02 -21.20
C THR A 222 6.86 6.93 -20.63
N ASP A 223 8.03 7.29 -20.12
CA ASP A 223 8.99 6.35 -19.53
C ASP A 223 8.40 5.65 -18.29
N ILE A 224 7.72 6.40 -17.41
CA ILE A 224 6.98 5.84 -16.26
C ILE A 224 5.93 4.84 -16.76
N TYR A 225 5.13 5.22 -17.75
CA TYR A 225 4.08 4.34 -18.28
C TYR A 225 4.66 3.01 -18.78
N HIS A 226 5.74 3.05 -19.56
CA HIS A 226 6.36 1.84 -20.10
C HIS A 226 6.95 0.95 -19.02
N ARG A 227 7.63 1.51 -18.00
CA ARG A 227 8.14 0.73 -16.86
C ARG A 227 7.03 0.07 -16.04
N VAL A 228 5.94 0.80 -15.79
CA VAL A 228 4.76 0.25 -15.09
C VAL A 228 4.12 -0.87 -15.94
N LYS A 229 3.96 -0.66 -17.25
CA LYS A 229 3.40 -1.66 -18.16
C LYS A 229 4.25 -2.93 -18.25
N GLN A 230 5.57 -2.77 -18.27
CA GLN A 230 6.51 -3.88 -18.37
C GLN A 230 6.53 -4.74 -17.08
N SER A 231 6.38 -4.12 -15.92
CA SER A 231 6.48 -4.80 -14.63
C SER A 231 5.41 -4.32 -13.66
N GLU A 232 4.50 -5.22 -13.28
CA GLU A 232 3.50 -4.97 -12.25
C GLU A 232 4.13 -4.69 -10.88
N PHE A 233 3.53 -3.79 -10.12
CA PHE A 233 3.92 -3.53 -8.73
C PHE A 233 3.48 -4.72 -7.87
N ARG A 234 4.44 -5.39 -7.23
CA ARG A 234 4.20 -6.57 -6.41
C ARG A 234 4.86 -6.40 -5.05
N SER A 235 4.15 -6.80 -4.00
CA SER A 235 4.73 -6.91 -2.66
C SER A 235 5.70 -8.10 -2.59
N ASP A 236 6.74 -7.97 -1.77
CA ASP A 236 7.68 -9.03 -1.42
C ASP A 236 6.92 -10.26 -0.89
N ALA A 237 7.39 -11.46 -1.22
CA ALA A 237 6.77 -12.69 -0.74
C ALA A 237 6.72 -12.74 0.80
N ASP A 238 5.58 -13.20 1.32
CA ASP A 238 5.39 -13.51 2.73
C ASP A 238 4.87 -14.94 2.93
N HIS A 239 4.82 -15.39 4.18
CA HIS A 239 4.35 -16.72 4.55
C HIS A 239 2.89 -16.95 4.10
N VAL A 240 2.05 -15.91 4.09
CA VAL A 240 0.66 -15.99 3.62
C VAL A 240 0.60 -16.27 2.12
N THR A 241 1.49 -15.65 1.34
CA THR A 241 1.60 -15.88 -0.11
C THR A 241 1.98 -17.33 -0.43
N GLN A 242 2.76 -17.99 0.43
CA GLN A 242 3.07 -19.42 0.27
C GLN A 242 1.85 -20.31 0.55
N VAL A 243 1.06 -20.00 1.59
CA VAL A 243 -0.17 -20.73 1.91
C VAL A 243 -1.20 -20.59 0.79
N LEU A 244 -1.41 -19.38 0.25
CA LEU A 244 -2.33 -19.15 -0.88
C LEU A 244 -1.91 -19.91 -2.15
N ARG A 245 -0.61 -20.05 -2.42
CA ARG A 245 -0.12 -20.88 -3.54
C ARG A 245 -0.45 -22.35 -3.34
N VAL A 246 -0.36 -22.85 -2.11
CA VAL A 246 -0.76 -24.23 -1.78
C VAL A 246 -2.27 -24.39 -1.92
N GLU A 247 -3.07 -23.43 -1.44
CA GLU A 247 -4.53 -23.45 -1.60
C GLU A 247 -4.98 -23.44 -3.07
N GLN A 248 -4.29 -22.70 -3.95
CA GLN A 248 -4.56 -22.72 -5.40
C GLN A 248 -4.21 -24.07 -6.05
N CYS A 249 -3.29 -24.84 -5.47
CA CYS A 249 -2.99 -26.22 -5.88
C CYS A 249 -3.94 -27.26 -5.27
N LEU A 250 -4.70 -26.90 -4.23
CA LEU A 250 -5.68 -27.78 -3.59
C LEU A 250 -6.99 -27.75 -4.37
N VAL A 251 -7.09 -28.54 -5.44
CA VAL A 251 -8.37 -28.80 -6.12
C VAL A 251 -9.20 -29.73 -5.23
N GLY A 252 -10.23 -29.15 -4.60
CA GLY A 252 -11.31 -29.88 -3.93
C GLY A 252 -11.02 -30.32 -2.50
N LYS A 253 -11.63 -29.61 -1.53
CA LYS A 253 -12.32 -30.20 -0.37
C LYS A 253 -13.17 -29.11 0.30
N LYS A 254 -14.45 -29.40 0.52
CA LYS A 254 -15.40 -28.51 1.22
C LYS A 254 -14.88 -28.19 2.63
N PRO A 255 -15.11 -26.97 3.16
CA PRO A 255 -14.76 -26.65 4.53
C PRO A 255 -15.48 -27.63 5.48
N ILE A 256 -14.72 -28.20 6.43
CA ILE A 256 -15.25 -29.14 7.42
C ILE A 256 -16.28 -28.38 8.27
N HIS A 257 -17.55 -28.74 8.12
CA HIS A 257 -18.59 -28.29 9.03
C HIS A 257 -18.41 -29.04 10.35
N ASN A 258 -18.37 -28.32 11.46
CA ASN A 258 -18.05 -28.84 12.80
C ASN A 258 -19.15 -29.75 13.42
N SER A 259 -19.95 -30.43 12.60
CA SER A 259 -21.10 -31.23 13.04
C SER A 259 -20.84 -32.74 13.12
N GLU A 260 -19.65 -33.24 12.81
CA GLU A 260 -19.37 -34.70 12.78
C GLU A 260 -18.23 -35.14 13.71
N ILE A 261 -18.10 -34.54 14.89
CA ILE A 261 -17.37 -35.17 16.01
C ILE A 261 -18.41 -35.77 16.96
N LYS A 262 -18.97 -36.93 16.58
CA LYS A 262 -19.54 -37.83 17.60
C LYS A 262 -18.35 -38.44 18.34
N LYS A 263 -18.19 -38.03 19.60
CA LYS A 263 -17.24 -38.67 20.53
C LYS A 263 -17.61 -40.15 20.69
N PRO A 264 -16.66 -41.08 20.62
CA PRO A 264 -16.80 -42.37 21.27
C PRO A 264 -16.72 -42.21 22.80
#